data_AF-A0A7N9ARC2-F1
#
_entry.id   AF-A0A7N9ARC2-F1
#
_cell.length_a   1.000
_cell.length_b   1.000
_cell.length_c   1.000
_cell.angle_alpha   90.00
_cell.angle_beta   90.00
_cell.angle_gamma   90.00
#
_symmetry.space_group_name_H-M   'P 1'
#
loop_
_entity.id
_entity.type
_entity.pdbx_description
1 polymer ?
#
loop_
_entity_poly.entity_id
_entity_poly.type
_entity_poly.pdbx_seq_one_letter_code
_entity_poly.pdbx_strand_id
1 'polypeptide(L)'
;MDDLTQALSASFAVSKEPNSTAAPHPRLAQYKSKYSVLEQSERRRRFLELQKNKRLNYVNHARRLANGDWTGKQEDGEKEQDGAEKEEGMEIERRKLPKHYANQLMLSEWLVDVPSELDTDWLMVVCPVGKRSLIVASKGSTAAYTKSGYCVNRFPSLLPGGNRHNSAMGKDYTILDCIYSEVDRTYYILDVMCWRGHPVYDCPTEFRFYWLQSKVQETEGLSEIAKRNPFRFVSLQSTDCTAESIQKALAAEYSFSVDGLLFYHRQTHYTPGSTPLVGWLRPYMVTDILGIVVPVGPLTAKPGYASHQLQQILEHKKTSSEVRPANSSGGYELEYLSTPSQDSGETLNFLNQKPVKGAHMEI
;
A
#
# COMPACT_ATOMS: atom_id res chain seq x y z
N MET A 1 23.78 22.95 -0.93
CA MET A 1 22.80 22.32 -0.02
C MET A 1 21.67 21.72 -0.85
N ASP A 2 21.06 22.48 -1.76
CA ASP A 2 19.99 21.99 -2.65
C ASP A 2 20.35 20.73 -3.44
N ASP A 3 21.55 20.64 -4.03
CA ASP A 3 21.98 19.44 -4.76
C ASP A 3 22.07 18.19 -3.87
N LEU A 4 22.46 18.36 -2.60
CA LEU A 4 22.51 17.27 -1.62
C LEU A 4 21.09 16.84 -1.22
N THR A 5 20.19 17.81 -0.99
CA THR A 5 18.78 17.55 -0.69
C THR A 5 18.10 16.85 -1.86
N GLN A 6 18.37 17.29 -3.09
CA GLN A 6 17.88 16.65 -4.31
C GLN A 6 18.41 15.22 -4.44
N ALA A 7 19.71 15.01 -4.25
CA ALA A 7 20.33 13.68 -4.34
C ALA A 7 19.74 12.71 -3.32
N LEU A 8 19.56 13.17 -2.07
CA LEU A 8 18.95 12.38 -1.01
C LEU A 8 17.47 12.08 -1.33
N SER A 9 16.68 13.10 -1.68
CA SER A 9 15.25 12.94 -1.95
C SER A 9 14.94 12.09 -3.19
N ALA A 10 15.76 12.17 -4.23
CA ALA A 10 15.49 11.51 -5.51
C ALA A 10 16.15 10.13 -5.65
N SER A 11 17.15 9.80 -4.82
CA SER A 11 17.99 8.61 -5.01
C SER A 11 18.34 7.85 -3.73
N PHE A 12 17.75 8.19 -2.58
CA PHE A 12 17.91 7.42 -1.35
C PHE A 12 16.71 6.51 -1.12
N ALA A 13 16.76 5.29 -1.67
CA ALA A 13 15.75 4.26 -1.47
C ALA A 13 16.39 2.87 -1.31
N VAL A 14 15.94 2.12 -0.31
CA VAL A 14 16.38 0.73 -0.08
C VAL A 14 15.73 -0.21 -1.10
N SER A 15 14.43 -0.03 -1.36
CA SER A 15 13.71 -0.70 -2.44
C SER A 15 13.60 0.20 -3.66
N LYS A 16 14.00 -0.30 -4.83
CA LYS A 16 13.90 0.42 -6.12
C LYS A 16 12.54 0.24 -6.77
N GLU A 17 11.47 0.51 -6.03
CA GLU A 17 10.10 0.35 -6.54
C GLU A 17 9.61 1.65 -7.19
N PRO A 18 9.16 1.62 -8.46
CA PRO A 18 8.64 2.81 -9.12
C PRO A 18 7.32 3.24 -8.46
N ASN A 19 7.11 4.55 -8.34
CA ASN A 19 5.86 5.15 -7.85
C ASN A 19 5.36 4.57 -6.51
N SER A 20 6.28 4.18 -5.62
CA SER A 20 5.95 3.58 -4.32
C SER A 20 5.08 4.50 -3.46
N THR A 21 4.06 3.92 -2.83
CA THR A 21 3.17 4.60 -1.89
C THR A 21 3.81 4.90 -0.53
N ALA A 22 5.04 4.42 -0.30
CA ALA A 22 5.84 4.80 0.86
C ALA A 22 6.41 6.23 0.76
N ALA A 23 6.53 6.75 -0.47
CA ALA A 23 6.90 8.13 -0.73
C ALA A 23 5.64 8.96 -1.13
N PRO A 24 5.70 10.30 -1.04
CA PRO A 24 4.62 11.15 -1.53
C PRO A 24 4.30 10.92 -3.01
N HIS A 25 3.07 11.23 -3.41
CA HIS A 25 2.64 11.11 -4.81
C HIS A 25 3.61 11.87 -5.74
N PRO A 26 4.08 11.29 -6.88
CA PRO A 26 5.08 11.93 -7.74
C PRO A 26 4.73 13.34 -8.23
N ARG A 27 3.44 13.65 -8.46
CA ARG A 27 2.97 15.01 -8.80
C ARG A 27 3.11 16.03 -7.66
N LEU A 28 3.17 15.56 -6.42
CA LEU A 28 3.30 16.36 -5.19
C LEU A 28 4.74 16.30 -4.64
N ALA A 29 5.65 15.60 -5.31
CA ALA A 29 7.06 15.57 -4.93
C ALA A 29 7.77 16.81 -5.49
N GLN A 30 8.62 17.44 -4.66
CA GLN A 30 9.47 18.56 -5.09
C GLN A 30 10.51 18.09 -6.12
N TYR A 31 11.07 16.89 -5.92
CA TYR A 31 12.08 16.30 -6.79
C TYR A 31 11.53 15.08 -7.52
N LYS A 32 11.90 14.94 -8.81
CA LYS A 32 11.57 13.75 -9.59
C LYS A 32 12.45 12.59 -9.15
N SER A 33 11.83 11.48 -8.78
CA SER A 33 12.52 10.22 -8.50
C SER A 33 13.18 9.68 -9.78
N LYS A 34 14.40 9.15 -9.67
CA LYS A 34 15.15 8.61 -10.81
C LYS A 34 14.70 7.20 -11.23
N TYR A 35 13.83 6.54 -10.46
CA TYR A 35 13.56 5.09 -10.57
C TYR A 35 12.39 4.71 -11.48
N SER A 36 11.95 5.58 -12.39
CA SER A 36 10.87 5.25 -13.33
C SER A 36 11.31 5.54 -14.76
N VAL A 37 12.06 4.61 -15.35
CA VAL A 37 12.50 4.69 -16.76
C VAL A 37 11.35 4.41 -17.73
N LEU A 38 10.33 3.65 -17.32
CA LEU A 38 9.17 3.30 -18.16
C LEU A 38 7.86 3.85 -17.61
N GLU A 39 7.01 4.36 -18.52
CA GLU A 39 5.64 4.81 -18.21
C GLU A 39 4.81 3.69 -17.59
N GLN A 40 3.85 4.06 -16.73
CA GLN A 40 3.05 3.09 -15.99
C GLN A 40 2.17 2.25 -16.93
N SER A 41 1.71 2.83 -18.04
CA SER A 41 0.94 2.19 -19.11
C SER A 41 1.68 1.00 -19.75
N GLU A 42 2.94 1.21 -20.18
CA GLU A 42 3.74 0.16 -20.81
C GLU A 42 4.05 -0.97 -19.83
N ARG A 43 4.36 -0.61 -18.57
CA ARG A 43 4.61 -1.61 -17.52
C ARG A 43 3.36 -2.45 -17.26
N ARG A 44 2.16 -1.87 -17.21
CA ARG A 44 0.90 -2.63 -17.07
C ARG A 44 0.74 -3.66 -18.17
N ARG A 45 0.94 -3.27 -19.44
CA ARG A 45 0.86 -4.18 -20.59
C ARG A 45 1.82 -5.36 -20.44
N ARG A 46 3.08 -5.09 -20.06
CA ARG A 46 4.10 -6.14 -19.83
C ARG A 46 3.70 -7.08 -18.69
N PHE A 47 3.20 -6.56 -17.57
CA PHE A 47 2.74 -7.40 -16.46
C PHE A 47 1.58 -8.32 -16.87
N LEU A 48 0.61 -7.81 -17.64
CA LEU A 48 -0.52 -8.59 -18.16
C LEU A 48 -0.10 -9.66 -19.18
N GLU A 49 0.94 -9.41 -19.95
CA GLU A 49 1.50 -10.40 -20.88
C GLU A 49 2.28 -11.48 -20.13
N LEU A 50 3.12 -11.08 -19.17
CA LEU A 50 3.93 -12.02 -18.38
C LEU A 50 3.07 -12.97 -17.54
N GLN A 51 1.98 -12.49 -16.94
CA GLN A 51 1.11 -13.37 -16.13
C GLN A 51 0.43 -14.48 -16.96
N LYS A 52 0.30 -14.34 -18.28
CA LYS A 52 -0.25 -15.39 -19.17
C LYS A 52 0.71 -16.57 -19.34
N ASN A 53 2.00 -16.29 -19.33
CA ASN A 53 3.06 -17.28 -19.57
C ASN A 53 3.66 -17.84 -18.28
N LYS A 54 3.63 -17.05 -17.20
CA LYS A 54 4.28 -17.38 -15.93
C LYS A 54 3.53 -18.49 -15.19
N ARG A 55 4.20 -19.63 -15.00
CA ARG A 55 3.69 -20.76 -14.21
C ARG A 55 4.48 -20.88 -12.93
N LEU A 56 3.95 -20.34 -11.84
CA LEU A 56 4.52 -20.50 -10.50
C LEU A 56 3.75 -21.56 -9.72
N ASN A 57 4.45 -22.29 -8.85
CA ASN A 57 3.82 -23.31 -8.01
C ASN A 57 3.12 -22.70 -6.79
N TYR A 58 2.02 -21.98 -7.02
CA TYR A 58 1.24 -21.32 -5.97
C TYR A 58 0.59 -22.29 -4.99
N VAL A 59 0.31 -23.53 -5.41
CA VAL A 59 -0.17 -24.60 -4.52
C VAL A 59 0.86 -24.90 -3.44
N ASN A 60 2.11 -25.13 -3.83
CA ASN A 60 3.18 -25.36 -2.86
C ASN A 60 3.46 -24.11 -2.03
N HIS A 61 3.42 -22.92 -2.63
CA HIS A 61 3.60 -21.65 -1.93
C HIS A 61 2.57 -21.43 -0.82
N ALA A 62 1.28 -21.62 -1.12
CA ALA A 62 0.20 -21.47 -0.15
C ALA A 62 0.33 -22.50 0.99
N ARG A 63 0.71 -23.73 0.66
CA ARG A 63 0.99 -24.77 1.66
C ARG A 63 2.18 -24.43 2.57
N ARG A 64 3.25 -23.83 2.03
CA ARG A 64 4.40 -23.36 2.81
C ARG A 64 3.99 -22.26 3.80
N LEU A 65 3.21 -21.28 3.34
CA LEU A 65 2.66 -20.23 4.21
C LEU A 65 1.80 -20.80 5.35
N ALA A 66 0.93 -21.76 5.04
CA ALA A 66 0.07 -22.41 6.02
C ALA A 66 0.86 -23.25 7.04
N ASN A 67 1.90 -23.96 6.59
CA ASN A 67 2.69 -24.82 7.46
C ASN A 67 3.80 -24.10 8.23
N GLY A 68 4.23 -22.93 7.76
CA GLY A 68 5.45 -22.26 8.23
C GLY A 68 6.72 -23.01 7.86
N ASP A 69 6.66 -23.88 6.84
CA ASP A 69 7.77 -24.70 6.40
C ASP A 69 8.43 -24.08 5.16
N TRP A 70 9.72 -23.75 5.30
CA TRP A 70 10.55 -23.13 4.27
C TRP A 70 11.78 -23.98 3.91
N THR A 71 11.91 -25.19 4.46
CA THR A 71 13.17 -25.98 4.37
C THR A 71 13.34 -26.74 3.05
N GLY A 72 12.34 -26.75 2.18
CA GLY A 72 12.40 -27.47 0.90
C GLY A 72 13.33 -26.79 -0.12
N LYS A 73 14.32 -27.54 -0.64
CA LYS A 73 15.09 -27.16 -1.84
C LYS A 73 14.13 -26.92 -3.02
N GLN A 74 14.34 -25.83 -3.77
CA GLN A 74 13.57 -25.57 -4.99
C GLN A 74 13.90 -26.63 -6.05
N GLU A 75 12.89 -27.23 -6.66
CA GLU A 75 12.99 -27.95 -7.94
C GLU A 75 12.88 -27.00 -9.15
N ASP A 76 12.96 -25.69 -8.92
CA ASP A 76 12.97 -24.70 -10.00
C ASP A 76 14.42 -24.54 -10.51
N GLY A 77 14.74 -25.29 -11.56
CA GLY A 77 16.04 -25.29 -12.21
C GLY A 77 16.35 -23.99 -12.94
N GLU A 78 16.85 -22.97 -12.25
CA GLU A 78 17.65 -21.91 -12.85
C GLU A 78 18.78 -21.50 -11.89
N LYS A 79 20.01 -21.69 -12.35
CA LYS A 79 21.26 -21.38 -11.65
C LYS A 79 21.24 -19.93 -11.17
N GLU A 80 21.68 -19.69 -9.94
CA GLU A 80 22.06 -18.36 -9.45
C GLU A 80 23.20 -17.82 -10.32
N GLN A 81 22.87 -17.02 -11.33
CA GLN A 81 23.82 -16.07 -11.91
C GLN A 81 23.66 -14.74 -11.17
N ASP A 82 24.30 -14.65 -10.01
CA ASP A 82 24.72 -13.38 -9.45
C ASP A 82 25.80 -12.80 -10.37
N GLY A 83 25.52 -11.71 -11.07
CA GLY A 83 26.57 -10.95 -11.78
C GLY A 83 26.24 -10.27 -13.11
N ALA A 84 24.99 -10.25 -13.58
CA ALA A 84 24.64 -9.47 -14.77
C ALA A 84 23.99 -8.13 -14.39
N GLU A 85 24.52 -7.03 -14.93
CA GLU A 85 24.00 -5.68 -14.77
C GLU A 85 22.49 -5.64 -15.07
N LYS A 86 21.72 -5.12 -14.11
CA LYS A 86 20.27 -5.09 -14.14
C LYS A 86 19.81 -4.05 -15.16
N GLU A 87 19.52 -4.48 -16.38
CA GLU A 87 18.62 -3.71 -17.24
C GLU A 87 17.22 -3.70 -16.60
N GLU A 88 16.72 -2.52 -16.27
CA GLU A 88 15.45 -2.31 -15.53
C GLU A 88 14.22 -2.95 -16.22
N GLY A 89 14.33 -3.27 -17.51
CA GLY A 89 13.31 -4.02 -18.25
C GLY A 89 13.19 -5.51 -17.90
N MET A 90 14.26 -6.15 -17.41
CA MET A 90 14.31 -7.58 -17.07
C MET A 90 13.91 -7.91 -15.61
N GLU A 91 13.77 -6.91 -14.73
CA GLU A 91 13.43 -7.16 -13.31
C GLU A 91 12.00 -7.69 -13.12
N ILE A 92 11.08 -7.40 -14.02
CA ILE A 92 9.68 -7.85 -13.96
C ILE A 92 9.59 -9.37 -14.20
N GLU A 93 10.41 -9.89 -15.12
CA GLU A 93 10.38 -11.29 -15.55
C GLU A 93 10.90 -12.25 -14.47
N ARG A 94 11.88 -11.80 -13.66
CA ARG A 94 12.60 -12.66 -12.69
C ARG A 94 12.05 -12.64 -11.26
N ARG A 95 10.89 -12.01 -11.00
CA ARG A 95 10.34 -11.97 -9.62
C ARG A 95 9.96 -13.36 -9.12
N LYS A 96 10.76 -13.89 -8.19
CA LYS A 96 10.53 -15.15 -7.47
C LYS A 96 9.51 -14.95 -6.34
N LEU A 97 8.83 -16.02 -5.94
CA LEU A 97 7.93 -15.98 -4.79
C LEU A 97 8.71 -15.74 -3.49
N PRO A 98 8.20 -14.92 -2.54
CA PRO A 98 8.91 -14.65 -1.30
C PRO A 98 9.04 -15.90 -0.42
N LYS A 99 10.19 -16.06 0.23
CA LYS A 99 10.57 -17.27 0.99
C LYS A 99 10.16 -17.25 2.47
N HIS A 100 9.46 -16.21 2.93
CA HIS A 100 9.01 -16.05 4.32
C HIS A 100 7.69 -15.27 4.37
N TYR A 101 7.14 -15.00 5.56
CA TYR A 101 5.92 -14.19 5.71
C TYR A 101 6.05 -12.72 5.24
N ALA A 102 7.28 -12.24 5.01
CA ALA A 102 7.54 -10.91 4.47
C ALA A 102 7.20 -10.81 2.98
N ASN A 103 6.75 -9.63 2.55
CA ASN A 103 6.52 -9.27 1.14
C ASN A 103 5.53 -10.18 0.40
N GLN A 104 4.57 -10.79 1.12
CA GLN A 104 3.53 -11.66 0.54
C GLN A 104 2.33 -10.89 -0.05
N LEU A 105 2.23 -9.60 0.25
CA LEU A 105 1.09 -8.78 -0.17
C LEU A 105 1.34 -8.15 -1.53
N MET A 106 0.28 -8.07 -2.35
CA MET A 106 0.32 -7.29 -3.59
C MET A 106 0.16 -5.81 -3.23
N LEU A 107 1.15 -5.00 -3.62
CA LEU A 107 1.22 -3.58 -3.26
C LEU A 107 0.91 -2.73 -4.49
N SER A 108 0.13 -1.67 -4.28
CA SER A 108 -0.17 -0.69 -5.30
C SER A 108 0.94 0.34 -5.47
N GLU A 109 1.01 0.87 -6.67
CA GLU A 109 1.70 2.12 -6.96
C GLU A 109 0.73 3.30 -6.83
N TRP A 110 1.26 4.51 -6.70
CA TRP A 110 0.45 5.71 -6.95
C TRP A 110 -0.15 5.64 -8.36
N LEU A 111 -1.43 5.97 -8.50
CA LEU A 111 -2.06 6.11 -9.81
C LEU A 111 -1.63 7.44 -10.43
N VAL A 112 -0.61 7.40 -11.29
CA VAL A 112 -0.05 8.58 -11.96
C VAL A 112 -0.61 8.70 -13.37
N ASP A 113 -0.48 7.62 -14.15
CA ASP A 113 -0.99 7.55 -15.52
C ASP A 113 -2.36 6.86 -15.47
N VAL A 114 -3.42 7.64 -15.71
CA VAL A 114 -4.79 7.12 -15.70
C VAL A 114 -4.99 6.24 -16.94
N PRO A 115 -5.41 4.97 -16.78
CA PRO A 115 -5.76 4.10 -17.91
C PRO A 115 -6.91 4.71 -18.72
N SER A 116 -6.85 4.61 -20.05
CA SER A 116 -7.96 5.04 -20.92
C SER A 116 -9.21 4.21 -20.68
N GLU A 117 -9.03 2.92 -20.38
CA GLU A 117 -10.08 1.92 -20.12
C GLU A 117 -10.40 1.80 -18.62
N LEU A 118 -10.21 2.88 -17.85
CA LEU A 118 -10.43 2.87 -16.40
C LEU A 118 -11.86 2.41 -16.06
N ASP A 119 -12.86 2.93 -16.76
CA ASP A 119 -14.27 2.65 -16.53
C ASP A 119 -14.71 1.22 -16.90
N THR A 120 -14.04 0.58 -17.86
CA THR A 120 -14.38 -0.78 -18.32
C THR A 120 -13.53 -1.87 -17.67
N ASP A 121 -12.21 -1.68 -17.59
CA ASP A 121 -11.26 -2.74 -17.26
C ASP A 121 -10.76 -2.69 -15.80
N TRP A 122 -11.23 -1.73 -15.00
CA TRP A 122 -10.79 -1.55 -13.62
C TRP A 122 -11.95 -1.57 -12.62
N LEU A 123 -11.64 -2.02 -11.41
CA LEU A 123 -12.52 -2.04 -10.25
C LEU A 123 -11.94 -1.14 -9.16
N MET A 124 -12.79 -0.37 -8.51
CA MET A 124 -12.41 0.48 -7.38
C MET A 124 -12.80 -0.18 -6.06
N VAL A 125 -11.94 -0.07 -5.05
CA VAL A 125 -12.24 -0.47 -3.67
C VAL A 125 -11.93 0.68 -2.72
N VAL A 126 -12.92 1.05 -1.92
CA VAL A 126 -12.77 2.06 -0.86
C VAL A 126 -12.14 1.42 0.36
N CYS A 127 -11.00 1.94 0.79
CA CYS A 127 -10.17 1.34 1.82
C CYS A 127 -10.29 2.08 3.16
N PRO A 128 -10.49 1.36 4.28
CA PRO A 128 -10.47 1.95 5.61
C PRO A 128 -9.07 2.38 6.04
N VAL A 129 -9.00 3.33 6.98
CA VAL A 129 -7.79 3.61 7.76
C VAL A 129 -7.46 2.40 8.60
N GLY A 130 -6.25 1.86 8.44
CA GLY A 130 -5.83 0.71 9.21
C GLY A 130 -4.48 0.14 8.80
N LYS A 131 -4.10 -0.97 9.43
CA LYS A 131 -2.83 -1.65 9.22
C LYS A 131 -2.99 -2.81 8.25
N ARG A 132 -2.33 -2.72 7.09
CA ARG A 132 -2.30 -3.80 6.11
C ARG A 132 -1.65 -5.04 6.69
N SER A 133 -2.35 -6.18 6.62
CA SER A 133 -1.98 -7.42 7.28
C SER A 133 -2.24 -8.64 6.41
N LEU A 134 -1.24 -9.51 6.28
CA LEU A 134 -1.41 -10.87 5.78
C LEU A 134 -2.06 -11.72 6.86
N ILE A 135 -3.19 -12.35 6.54
CA ILE A 135 -3.88 -13.27 7.45
C ILE A 135 -3.65 -14.70 6.99
N VAL A 136 -3.18 -15.55 7.90
CA VAL A 136 -3.02 -16.99 7.67
C VAL A 136 -3.81 -17.74 8.74
N ALA A 137 -4.92 -18.35 8.35
CA ALA A 137 -5.71 -19.25 9.18
C ALA A 137 -5.32 -20.69 8.86
N SER A 138 -4.72 -21.39 9.82
CA SER A 138 -4.28 -22.77 9.63
C SER A 138 -4.10 -23.50 10.96
N LYS A 139 -4.26 -24.83 10.95
CA LYS A 139 -4.00 -25.72 12.11
C LYS A 139 -4.72 -25.29 13.39
N GLY A 140 -5.92 -24.72 13.26
CA GLY A 140 -6.80 -24.35 14.36
C GLY A 140 -6.51 -22.99 14.98
N SER A 141 -5.72 -22.14 14.33
CA SER A 141 -5.44 -20.76 14.75
C SER A 141 -5.27 -19.84 13.55
N THR A 142 -5.49 -18.56 13.75
CA THR A 142 -5.26 -17.50 12.77
C THR A 142 -4.12 -16.60 13.23
N ALA A 143 -3.22 -16.25 12.33
CA ALA A 143 -2.10 -15.36 12.57
C ALA A 143 -2.12 -14.18 11.61
N ALA A 144 -1.83 -12.98 12.12
CA ALA A 144 -1.74 -11.76 11.34
C ALA A 144 -0.29 -11.30 11.25
N TYR A 145 0.19 -11.05 10.03
CA TYR A 145 1.56 -10.61 9.75
C TYR A 145 1.57 -9.25 9.06
N THR A 146 2.55 -8.41 9.40
CA THR A 146 2.80 -7.14 8.71
C THR A 146 3.40 -7.36 7.31
N LYS A 147 3.51 -6.29 6.51
CA LYS A 147 4.23 -6.30 5.22
C LYS A 147 5.67 -6.84 5.34
N SER A 148 6.36 -6.52 6.45
CA SER A 148 7.72 -6.99 6.73
C SER A 148 7.78 -8.43 7.27
N GLY A 149 6.63 -9.10 7.43
CA GLY A 149 6.55 -10.49 7.89
C GLY A 149 6.54 -10.67 9.41
N TYR A 150 6.54 -9.59 10.19
CA TYR A 150 6.42 -9.68 11.64
C TYR A 150 5.01 -10.14 12.05
N CYS A 151 4.92 -11.18 12.88
CA CYS A 151 3.66 -11.70 13.42
C CYS A 151 3.13 -10.76 14.52
N VAL A 152 2.06 -10.03 14.23
CA VAL A 152 1.45 -9.05 15.14
C VAL A 152 0.60 -9.75 16.20
N ASN A 153 -0.19 -10.74 15.77
CA ASN A 153 -1.16 -11.38 16.65
C ASN A 153 -1.46 -12.81 16.19
N ARG A 154 -1.84 -13.66 17.15
CA ARG A 154 -2.34 -15.01 16.91
C ARG A 154 -3.60 -15.24 17.74
N PHE A 155 -4.70 -15.59 17.09
CA PHE A 155 -6.04 -15.65 17.67
C PHE A 155 -6.91 -16.71 16.98
N PRO A 156 -7.97 -17.24 17.61
CA PRO A 156 -8.94 -18.11 16.93
C PRO A 156 -9.83 -17.27 16.02
N SER A 157 -10.24 -17.80 14.86
CA SER A 157 -11.24 -17.15 14.01
C SER A 157 -12.19 -18.18 13.39
N LEU A 158 -13.33 -17.73 12.88
CA LEU A 158 -14.27 -18.58 12.14
C LEU A 158 -13.82 -18.88 10.70
N LEU A 159 -12.73 -18.27 10.22
CA LEU A 159 -12.13 -18.64 8.94
C LEU A 159 -11.80 -20.14 8.88
N PRO A 160 -11.91 -20.79 7.70
CA PRO A 160 -11.52 -22.18 7.55
C PRO A 160 -10.06 -22.41 7.92
N GLY A 161 -9.82 -23.38 8.80
CA GLY A 161 -8.50 -23.64 9.40
C GLY A 161 -8.13 -22.77 10.61
N GLY A 162 -8.92 -21.74 10.93
CA GLY A 162 -8.63 -20.75 11.98
C GLY A 162 -9.08 -21.12 13.40
N ASN A 163 -9.74 -22.26 13.57
CA ASN A 163 -10.21 -22.76 14.87
C ASN A 163 -10.18 -24.29 14.90
N ARG A 164 -9.89 -24.88 16.07
CA ARG A 164 -9.82 -26.33 16.32
C ARG A 164 -11.09 -27.09 15.91
N HIS A 165 -12.26 -26.44 16.02
CA HIS A 165 -13.54 -27.04 15.60
C HIS A 165 -13.68 -27.14 14.07
N ASN A 166 -13.05 -26.24 13.32
CA ASN A 166 -13.12 -26.14 11.86
C ASN A 166 -11.80 -26.60 11.21
N SER A 167 -11.02 -27.42 11.91
CA SER A 167 -9.72 -27.92 11.44
C SER A 167 -9.67 -29.46 11.39
N ALA A 168 -10.83 -30.11 11.32
CA ALA A 168 -10.96 -31.57 11.48
C ALA A 168 -10.10 -32.40 10.52
N MET A 169 -9.76 -31.86 9.34
CA MET A 169 -8.95 -32.56 8.34
C MET A 169 -7.48 -32.10 8.27
N GLY A 170 -7.06 -31.11 9.07
CA GLY A 170 -5.67 -30.60 9.13
C GLY A 170 -5.11 -30.01 7.83
N LYS A 171 -5.88 -30.03 6.74
CA LYS A 171 -5.51 -29.55 5.40
C LYS A 171 -6.19 -28.23 5.02
N ASP A 172 -7.18 -27.81 5.81
CA ASP A 172 -7.90 -26.57 5.56
C ASP A 172 -7.06 -25.39 6.05
N TYR A 173 -6.71 -24.51 5.13
CA TYR A 173 -6.08 -23.24 5.44
C TYR A 173 -6.63 -22.14 4.54
N THR A 174 -6.62 -20.93 5.07
CA THR A 174 -7.11 -19.72 4.40
C THR A 174 -6.04 -18.65 4.49
N ILE A 175 -5.77 -17.99 3.38
CA ILE A 175 -4.79 -16.90 3.26
C ILE A 175 -5.51 -15.70 2.67
N LEU A 176 -5.58 -14.62 3.43
CA LEU A 176 -6.27 -13.39 3.06
C LEU A 176 -5.33 -12.20 3.11
N ASP A 177 -5.68 -11.19 2.33
CA ASP A 177 -5.09 -9.87 2.42
C ASP A 177 -6.11 -8.92 3.07
N CYS A 178 -5.74 -8.32 4.20
CA CYS A 178 -6.68 -7.56 5.02
C CYS A 178 -6.11 -6.20 5.45
N ILE A 179 -7.02 -5.29 5.80
CA ILE A 179 -6.72 -4.03 6.50
C ILE A 179 -7.35 -4.13 7.88
N TYR A 180 -6.51 -4.09 8.92
CA TYR A 180 -6.98 -4.11 10.28
C TYR A 180 -7.29 -2.70 10.77
N SER A 181 -8.56 -2.44 11.10
CA SER A 181 -8.98 -1.23 11.83
C SER A 181 -8.97 -1.52 13.33
N GLU A 182 -8.14 -0.78 14.06
CA GLU A 182 -8.04 -0.88 15.53
C GLU A 182 -9.31 -0.35 16.21
N VAL A 183 -9.89 0.72 15.67
CA VAL A 183 -11.10 1.36 16.17
C VAL A 183 -12.29 0.40 16.06
N ASP A 184 -12.47 -0.20 14.89
CA ASP A 184 -13.61 -1.09 14.62
C ASP A 184 -13.36 -2.53 15.08
N ARG A 185 -12.14 -2.84 15.54
CA ARG A 185 -11.65 -4.20 15.85
C ARG A 185 -12.00 -5.21 14.75
N THR A 186 -11.84 -4.77 13.50
CA THR A 186 -12.31 -5.48 12.32
C THR A 186 -11.17 -5.65 11.32
N TYR A 187 -10.99 -6.87 10.82
CA TYR A 187 -10.17 -7.14 9.65
C TYR A 187 -11.05 -6.99 8.40
N TYR A 188 -10.86 -5.88 7.71
CA TYR A 188 -11.48 -5.66 6.41
C TYR A 188 -10.73 -6.47 5.36
N ILE A 189 -11.38 -7.49 4.79
CA ILE A 189 -10.78 -8.36 3.79
C ILE A 189 -10.75 -7.57 2.47
N LEU A 190 -9.55 -7.28 1.98
CA LEU A 190 -9.38 -6.68 0.66
C LEU A 190 -9.26 -7.74 -0.43
N ASP A 191 -8.59 -8.86 -0.14
CA ASP A 191 -8.34 -9.89 -1.15
C ASP A 191 -8.23 -11.30 -0.56
N VAL A 192 -8.35 -12.30 -1.43
CA VAL A 192 -8.20 -13.72 -1.11
C VAL A 192 -7.12 -14.34 -2.00
N MET A 193 -6.18 -15.02 -1.35
CA MET A 193 -5.12 -15.76 -2.06
C MET A 193 -5.31 -17.27 -1.94
N CYS A 194 -5.93 -17.72 -0.85
CA CYS A 194 -6.30 -19.12 -0.66
C CYS A 194 -7.52 -19.24 0.26
N TRP A 195 -8.44 -20.14 -0.06
CA TRP A 195 -9.58 -20.46 0.81
C TRP A 195 -9.80 -21.97 0.88
N ARG A 196 -9.90 -22.54 2.08
CA ARG A 196 -10.01 -24.00 2.30
C ARG A 196 -8.97 -24.82 1.51
N GLY A 197 -7.74 -24.34 1.45
CA GLY A 197 -6.64 -25.00 0.74
C GLY A 197 -6.67 -24.87 -0.79
N HIS A 198 -7.63 -24.13 -1.36
CA HIS A 198 -7.67 -23.81 -2.79
C HIS A 198 -6.98 -22.47 -3.06
N PRO A 199 -5.75 -22.45 -3.59
CA PRO A 199 -5.07 -21.21 -3.97
C PRO A 199 -5.74 -20.61 -5.21
N VAL A 200 -5.90 -19.29 -5.21
CA VAL A 200 -6.52 -18.51 -6.31
C VAL A 200 -5.60 -17.39 -6.81
N TYR A 201 -4.29 -17.52 -6.58
CA TYR A 201 -3.28 -16.54 -7.03
C TYR A 201 -3.33 -16.29 -8.54
N ASP A 202 -3.51 -17.35 -9.33
CA ASP A 202 -3.60 -17.29 -10.80
C ASP A 202 -4.98 -16.88 -11.34
N CYS A 203 -5.90 -16.50 -10.45
CA CYS A 203 -7.21 -16.04 -10.88
C CYS A 203 -7.23 -14.51 -11.04
N PRO A 204 -7.98 -13.99 -12.03
CA PRO A 204 -8.16 -12.55 -12.21
C PRO A 204 -8.85 -11.93 -10.99
N THR A 205 -8.57 -10.65 -10.73
CA THR A 205 -9.16 -9.89 -9.62
C THR A 205 -10.67 -9.97 -9.56
N GLU A 206 -11.35 -9.81 -10.70
CA GLU A 206 -12.81 -9.83 -10.74
C GLU A 206 -13.36 -11.16 -10.19
N PHE A 207 -12.75 -12.29 -10.57
CA PHE A 207 -13.11 -13.59 -10.03
C PHE A 207 -12.80 -13.69 -8.53
N ARG A 208 -11.61 -13.25 -8.10
CA ARG A 208 -11.21 -13.31 -6.68
C ARG A 208 -12.16 -12.51 -5.80
N PHE A 209 -12.55 -11.31 -6.22
CA PHE A 209 -13.49 -10.46 -5.50
C PHE A 209 -14.89 -11.07 -5.45
N TYR A 210 -15.42 -11.53 -6.59
CA TYR A 210 -16.71 -12.22 -6.63
C TYR A 210 -16.73 -13.46 -5.72
N TRP A 211 -15.70 -14.30 -5.82
CA TRP A 211 -15.59 -15.54 -5.06
C TRP A 211 -15.43 -15.26 -3.56
N LEU A 212 -14.62 -14.28 -3.18
CA LEU A 212 -14.48 -13.83 -1.79
C LEU A 212 -15.83 -13.44 -1.19
N GLN A 213 -16.62 -12.62 -1.89
CA GLN A 213 -17.93 -12.19 -1.41
C GLN A 213 -18.86 -13.39 -1.18
N SER A 214 -18.94 -14.31 -2.14
CA SER A 214 -19.72 -15.55 -2.00
C SER A 214 -19.26 -16.39 -0.80
N LYS A 215 -17.94 -16.56 -0.59
CA LYS A 215 -17.42 -17.37 0.52
C LYS A 215 -17.57 -16.75 1.90
N VAL A 216 -17.49 -15.42 1.98
CA VAL A 216 -17.75 -14.70 3.23
C VAL A 216 -19.24 -14.80 3.60
N GLN A 217 -20.14 -14.67 2.62
CA GLN A 217 -21.59 -14.84 2.85
C GLN A 217 -21.98 -16.25 3.29
N GLU A 218 -21.30 -17.28 2.76
CA GLU A 218 -21.48 -18.69 3.20
C GLU A 218 -21.01 -18.94 4.64
N THR A 219 -20.20 -18.06 5.23
CA THR A 219 -19.58 -18.28 6.55
C THR A 219 -20.33 -17.52 7.64
N GLU A 220 -21.19 -18.22 8.36
CA GLU A 220 -22.00 -17.65 9.45
C GLU A 220 -21.15 -17.08 10.59
N GLY A 221 -21.54 -15.92 11.13
CA GLY A 221 -20.93 -15.29 12.30
C GLY A 221 -19.53 -14.70 12.09
N LEU A 222 -19.00 -14.72 10.86
CA LEU A 222 -17.65 -14.21 10.56
C LEU A 222 -17.53 -12.68 10.81
N SER A 223 -18.63 -11.95 10.60
CA SER A 223 -18.76 -10.52 10.86
C SER A 223 -19.14 -10.18 12.30
N GLU A 224 -19.23 -11.17 13.20
CA GLU A 224 -19.66 -10.99 14.58
C GLU A 224 -18.53 -11.27 15.57
N ILE A 225 -18.55 -10.57 16.71
CA ILE A 225 -17.59 -10.82 17.79
C ILE A 225 -18.12 -11.98 18.63
N ALA A 226 -17.34 -13.05 18.71
CA ALA A 226 -17.65 -14.23 19.51
C ALA A 226 -16.39 -14.74 20.23
N LYS A 227 -16.55 -15.62 21.23
CA LYS A 227 -15.42 -16.23 21.95
C LYS A 227 -14.42 -16.94 21.01
N ARG A 228 -14.93 -17.51 19.91
CA ARG A 228 -14.16 -18.21 18.87
C ARG A 228 -13.79 -17.31 17.67
N ASN A 229 -14.21 -16.04 17.71
CA ASN A 229 -13.99 -15.03 16.68
C ASN A 229 -13.88 -13.64 17.35
N PRO A 230 -12.75 -13.35 18.01
CA PRO A 230 -12.59 -12.10 18.77
C PRO A 230 -12.49 -10.87 17.85
N PHE A 231 -12.22 -11.07 16.56
CA PHE A 231 -12.17 -10.02 15.55
C PHE A 231 -13.17 -10.30 14.43
N ARG A 232 -13.87 -9.26 14.00
CA ARG A 232 -14.80 -9.34 12.87
C ARG A 232 -13.99 -9.41 11.57
N PHE A 233 -14.48 -10.16 10.61
CA PHE A 233 -13.95 -10.18 9.25
C PHE A 233 -15.05 -9.73 8.30
N VAL A 234 -14.82 -8.61 7.61
CA VAL A 234 -15.81 -7.99 6.72
C VAL A 234 -15.17 -7.78 5.36
N SER A 235 -15.79 -8.29 4.29
CA SER A 235 -15.29 -8.10 2.93
C SER A 235 -15.53 -6.68 2.42
N LEU A 236 -14.50 -6.06 1.87
CA LEU A 236 -14.63 -4.77 1.17
C LEU A 236 -15.32 -5.00 -0.18
N GLN A 237 -16.26 -4.11 -0.52
CA GLN A 237 -16.97 -4.18 -1.78
C GLN A 237 -16.16 -3.49 -2.88
N SER A 238 -16.12 -4.10 -4.06
CA SER A 238 -15.61 -3.49 -5.28
C SER A 238 -16.75 -2.86 -6.07
N THR A 239 -16.49 -1.72 -6.70
CA THR A 239 -17.42 -1.05 -7.62
C THR A 239 -16.73 -0.78 -8.95
N ASP A 240 -17.51 -0.54 -10.00
CA ASP A 240 -16.96 -0.07 -11.27
C ASP A 240 -16.33 1.33 -11.13
N CYS A 241 -15.45 1.66 -12.06
CA CYS A 241 -14.74 2.96 -12.07
C CYS A 241 -15.38 3.99 -13.00
N THR A 242 -16.68 3.88 -13.31
CA THR A 242 -17.38 4.94 -14.05
C THR A 242 -17.39 6.22 -13.22
N ALA A 243 -17.44 7.39 -13.87
CA ALA A 243 -17.46 8.67 -13.17
C ALA A 243 -18.60 8.77 -12.14
N GLU A 244 -19.78 8.26 -12.50
CA GLU A 244 -20.94 8.19 -11.61
C GLU A 244 -20.70 7.27 -10.40
N SER A 245 -20.08 6.11 -10.61
CA SER A 245 -19.77 5.16 -9.54
C SER A 245 -18.75 5.73 -8.56
N ILE A 246 -17.72 6.39 -9.07
CA ILE A 246 -16.69 7.07 -8.25
C ILE A 246 -17.33 8.21 -7.44
N GLN A 247 -18.17 9.04 -8.07
CA GLN A 247 -18.89 10.10 -7.38
C GLN A 247 -19.79 9.55 -6.28
N LYS A 248 -20.55 8.50 -6.58
CA LYS A 248 -21.44 7.84 -5.61
C LYS A 248 -20.67 7.26 -4.44
N ALA A 249 -19.53 6.63 -4.69
CA ALA A 249 -18.65 6.12 -3.63
C ALA A 249 -18.09 7.26 -2.76
N LEU A 250 -17.66 8.38 -3.37
CA LEU A 250 -17.18 9.54 -2.62
C LEU A 250 -18.27 10.27 -1.82
N ALA A 251 -19.52 10.17 -2.24
CA ALA A 251 -20.69 10.70 -1.51
C ALA A 251 -21.22 9.74 -0.44
N ALA A 252 -20.86 8.46 -0.50
CA ALA A 252 -21.41 7.44 0.38
C ALA A 252 -20.88 7.58 1.82
N GLU A 253 -21.73 7.19 2.76
CA GLU A 253 -21.33 7.04 4.15
C GLU A 253 -20.78 5.63 4.38
N TYR A 254 -19.62 5.57 5.03
CA TYR A 254 -18.96 4.31 5.37
C TYR A 254 -18.99 4.11 6.88
N SER A 255 -19.10 2.85 7.31
CA SER A 255 -19.02 2.47 8.73
C SER A 255 -17.61 2.58 9.31
N PHE A 256 -16.64 3.02 8.50
CA PHE A 256 -15.24 3.18 8.84
C PHE A 256 -14.70 4.50 8.27
N SER A 257 -13.63 5.01 8.85
CA SER A 257 -12.89 6.14 8.28
C SER A 257 -12.19 5.70 7.00
N VAL A 258 -12.43 6.41 5.89
CA VAL A 258 -11.80 6.11 4.59
C VAL A 258 -10.37 6.66 4.56
N ASP A 259 -9.41 5.84 4.16
CA ASP A 259 -8.01 6.23 3.93
C ASP A 259 -7.75 6.62 2.48
N GLY A 260 -8.32 5.86 1.55
CA GLY A 260 -8.15 6.08 0.12
C GLY A 260 -8.83 5.02 -0.74
N LEU A 261 -8.53 5.10 -2.03
CA LEU A 261 -9.15 4.31 -3.09
C LEU A 261 -8.07 3.48 -3.77
N LEU A 262 -8.32 2.17 -3.87
CA LEU A 262 -7.52 1.28 -4.71
C LEU A 262 -8.26 1.01 -6.02
N PHE A 263 -7.52 1.03 -7.12
CA PHE A 263 -7.99 0.75 -8.47
C PHE A 263 -7.28 -0.51 -8.95
N TYR A 264 -8.02 -1.59 -9.14
CA TYR A 264 -7.51 -2.89 -9.57
C TYR A 264 -7.86 -3.14 -11.02
N HIS A 265 -6.88 -3.54 -11.83
CA HIS A 265 -7.18 -4.09 -13.14
C HIS A 265 -7.95 -5.42 -13.00
N ARG A 266 -9.09 -5.56 -13.69
CA ARG A 266 -9.99 -6.74 -13.59
C ARG A 266 -9.27 -8.06 -13.81
N GLN A 267 -8.35 -8.08 -14.78
CA GLN A 267 -7.61 -9.28 -15.18
C GLN A 267 -6.31 -9.56 -14.39
N THR A 268 -5.91 -8.74 -13.40
CA THR A 268 -4.62 -8.99 -12.72
C THR A 268 -4.68 -10.25 -11.85
N HIS A 269 -3.66 -11.10 -11.97
CA HIS A 269 -3.41 -12.17 -11.01
C HIS A 269 -2.87 -11.57 -9.70
N TYR A 270 -3.01 -12.30 -8.60
CA TYR A 270 -2.45 -11.87 -7.32
C TYR A 270 -0.95 -12.15 -7.30
N THR A 271 -0.15 -11.10 -7.38
CA THR A 271 1.32 -11.19 -7.41
C THR A 271 1.93 -10.42 -6.24
N PRO A 272 2.68 -11.07 -5.33
CA PRO A 272 3.32 -10.37 -4.22
C PRO A 272 4.32 -9.29 -4.68
N GLY A 273 4.35 -8.16 -3.98
CA GLY A 273 5.20 -7.00 -4.28
C GLY A 273 4.47 -5.88 -5.03
N SER A 274 5.20 -4.79 -5.34
CA SER A 274 4.63 -3.61 -6.01
C SER A 274 4.25 -3.87 -7.46
N THR A 275 3.06 -3.46 -7.89
CA THR A 275 2.55 -3.64 -9.26
C THR A 275 1.84 -2.39 -9.79
N PRO A 276 2.01 -2.03 -11.07
CA PRO A 276 1.27 -0.93 -11.68
C PRO A 276 -0.17 -1.31 -12.06
N LEU A 277 -0.54 -2.59 -11.93
CA LEU A 277 -1.90 -3.09 -12.15
C LEU A 277 -2.85 -2.84 -10.98
N VAL A 278 -2.32 -2.26 -9.89
CA VAL A 278 -3.12 -1.72 -8.79
C VAL A 278 -2.67 -0.29 -8.52
N GLY A 279 -3.56 0.67 -8.70
CA GLY A 279 -3.34 2.08 -8.43
C GLY A 279 -3.90 2.50 -7.08
N TRP A 280 -3.23 3.44 -6.41
CA TRP A 280 -3.71 4.04 -5.16
C TRP A 280 -3.90 5.55 -5.32
N LEU A 281 -4.99 6.08 -4.78
CA LEU A 281 -5.24 7.51 -4.62
C LEU A 281 -5.83 7.84 -3.25
N ARG A 282 -5.51 9.04 -2.75
CA ARG A 282 -6.29 9.64 -1.65
C ARG A 282 -7.58 10.22 -2.22
N PRO A 283 -8.69 10.28 -1.45
CA PRO A 283 -9.97 10.70 -2.02
C PRO A 283 -9.95 12.15 -2.55
N TYR A 284 -9.22 13.07 -1.89
CA TYR A 284 -9.03 14.45 -2.36
C TYR A 284 -8.20 14.58 -3.65
N MET A 285 -7.48 13.53 -4.07
CA MET A 285 -6.69 13.55 -5.31
C MET A 285 -7.50 13.19 -6.55
N VAL A 286 -8.72 12.65 -6.37
CA VAL A 286 -9.55 12.13 -7.47
C VAL A 286 -9.84 13.20 -8.51
N THR A 287 -10.20 14.41 -8.07
CA THR A 287 -10.49 15.53 -8.99
C THR A 287 -9.28 15.92 -9.83
N ASP A 288 -8.11 16.04 -9.20
CA ASP A 288 -6.90 16.53 -9.87
C ASP A 288 -6.28 15.47 -10.80
N ILE A 289 -6.47 14.18 -10.50
CA ILE A 289 -5.84 13.09 -11.25
C ILE A 289 -6.78 12.49 -12.29
N LEU A 290 -8.03 12.22 -11.93
CA LEU A 290 -9.02 11.64 -12.87
C LEU A 290 -9.77 12.71 -13.67
N GLY A 291 -9.70 13.98 -13.28
CA GLY A 291 -10.44 15.06 -13.96
C GLY A 291 -11.96 15.00 -13.74
N ILE A 292 -12.42 14.28 -12.71
CA ILE A 292 -13.84 14.07 -12.41
C ILE A 292 -14.30 15.10 -11.38
N VAL A 293 -15.47 15.70 -11.60
CA VAL A 293 -16.13 16.55 -10.59
C VAL A 293 -16.59 15.65 -9.44
N VAL A 294 -16.16 15.92 -8.22
CA VAL A 294 -16.50 15.12 -7.05
C VAL A 294 -17.47 15.88 -6.13
N PRO A 295 -18.34 15.20 -5.38
CA PRO A 295 -19.18 15.83 -4.36
C PRO A 295 -18.32 16.55 -3.32
N VAL A 296 -18.77 17.71 -2.85
CA VAL A 296 -18.10 18.43 -1.75
C VAL A 296 -18.41 17.70 -0.45
N GLY A 297 -17.38 17.25 0.25
CA GLY A 297 -17.54 16.56 1.52
C GLY A 297 -16.22 16.35 2.24
N PRO A 298 -16.25 15.72 3.44
CA PRO A 298 -15.05 15.49 4.24
C PRO A 298 -13.96 14.69 3.51
N LEU A 299 -14.36 13.74 2.65
CA LEU A 299 -13.43 12.91 1.89
C LEU A 299 -12.71 13.70 0.79
N THR A 300 -13.40 14.65 0.17
CA THR A 300 -12.90 15.41 -0.99
C THR A 300 -12.25 16.73 -0.59
N ALA A 301 -12.35 17.11 0.69
CA ALA A 301 -11.67 18.27 1.25
C ALA A 301 -10.15 18.09 1.18
N LYS A 302 -9.48 19.00 0.46
CA LYS A 302 -8.02 19.02 0.38
C LYS A 302 -7.46 19.47 1.74
N PRO A 303 -6.51 18.72 2.33
CA PRO A 303 -5.88 19.17 3.57
C PRO A 303 -5.05 20.42 3.32
N GLY A 304 -4.97 21.33 4.29
CA GLY A 304 -4.31 22.64 4.13
C GLY A 304 -2.86 22.54 3.62
N TYR A 305 -2.12 21.51 4.05
CA TYR A 305 -0.75 21.27 3.60
C TYR A 305 -0.66 20.94 2.10
N ALA A 306 -1.68 20.30 1.50
CA ALA A 306 -1.65 19.94 0.08
C ALA A 306 -1.70 21.19 -0.80
N SER A 307 -2.49 22.19 -0.40
CA SER A 307 -2.57 23.48 -1.09
C SER A 307 -1.23 24.23 -1.02
N HIS A 308 -0.60 24.28 0.16
CA HIS A 308 0.70 24.90 0.35
C HIS A 308 1.82 24.17 -0.40
N GLN A 309 1.81 22.84 -0.39
CA GLN A 309 2.82 22.04 -1.10
C GLN A 309 2.74 22.22 -2.62
N LEU A 310 1.52 22.32 -3.19
CA LEU A 310 1.32 22.65 -4.60
C LEU A 310 1.82 24.06 -4.95
N GLN A 311 1.56 25.06 -4.10
CA GLN A 311 2.07 26.42 -4.28
C GLN A 311 3.60 26.46 -4.27
N GLN A 312 4.25 25.83 -3.29
CA GLN A 312 5.70 25.74 -3.21
C GLN A 312 6.30 25.04 -4.44
N ILE A 313 5.70 23.94 -4.90
CA ILE A 313 6.15 23.25 -6.11
C ILE A 313 6.05 24.15 -7.35
N LEU A 314 4.96 24.92 -7.47
CA LEU A 314 4.78 25.86 -8.58
C LEU A 314 5.81 26.99 -8.54
N GLU A 315 6.10 27.55 -7.37
CA GLU A 315 7.12 28.59 -7.17
C GLU A 315 8.52 28.06 -7.50
N HIS A 316 8.90 26.90 -6.97
CA HIS A 316 10.19 26.28 -7.27
C HIS A 316 10.33 25.91 -8.75
N LYS A 317 9.27 25.38 -9.39
CA LYS A 317 9.30 25.10 -10.84
C LYS A 317 9.42 26.36 -11.69
N LYS A 318 8.77 27.47 -11.30
CA LYS A 318 8.93 28.78 -11.97
C LYS A 318 10.36 29.30 -11.84
N THR A 319 10.98 29.17 -10.66
CA THR A 319 12.38 29.58 -10.48
C THR A 319 13.39 28.70 -11.21
N SER A 320 13.00 27.48 -11.62
CA SER A 320 13.86 26.56 -12.39
C SER A 320 13.76 26.75 -13.90
N SER A 321 12.76 27.48 -14.42
CA SER A 321 12.65 27.82 -15.85
C SER A 321 13.47 29.06 -16.25
N GLU A 322 13.95 29.84 -15.29
CA GLU A 322 14.94 30.89 -15.54
C GLU A 322 16.34 30.26 -15.43
N VAL A 323 17.09 30.26 -16.53
CA VAL A 323 18.51 29.89 -16.53
C VAL A 323 19.22 30.82 -15.54
N ARG A 324 19.55 30.32 -14.34
CA ARG A 324 20.25 31.12 -13.34
C ARG A 324 21.65 31.46 -13.86
N PRO A 325 22.02 32.74 -14.00
CA PRO A 325 23.43 33.10 -14.07
C PRO A 325 24.08 32.78 -12.73
N ALA A 326 25.28 32.21 -12.77
CA ALA A 326 26.05 31.86 -11.57
C ALA A 326 26.35 33.12 -10.76
N ASN A 327 25.72 33.28 -9.59
CA ASN A 327 26.04 34.36 -8.67
C ASN A 327 27.01 33.88 -7.58
N SER A 328 28.10 34.63 -7.43
CA SER A 328 29.33 34.34 -6.71
C SER A 328 29.38 34.86 -5.27
N SER A 329 28.23 34.96 -4.58
CA SER A 329 28.22 35.42 -3.18
C SER A 329 27.40 34.49 -2.28
N GLY A 330 28.12 33.68 -1.49
CA GLY A 330 27.57 32.74 -0.52
C GLY A 330 27.06 33.43 0.75
N GLY A 331 25.86 34.01 0.68
CA GLY A 331 25.10 34.40 1.86
C GLY A 331 24.13 33.29 2.27
N TYR A 332 24.29 32.73 3.46
CA TYR A 332 23.41 31.70 4.01
C TYR A 332 22.33 32.36 4.87
N GLU A 333 21.06 32.11 4.57
CA GLU A 333 19.95 32.38 5.49
C GLU A 333 19.47 31.04 6.06
N LEU A 334 19.53 30.91 7.39
CA LEU A 334 19.17 29.71 8.13
C LEU A 334 17.66 29.70 8.36
N GLU A 335 16.91 28.92 7.58
CA GLU A 335 15.51 28.66 7.91
C GLU A 335 15.39 27.50 8.91
N TYR A 336 14.76 27.79 10.04
CA TYR A 336 14.48 26.85 11.12
C TYR A 336 13.44 25.81 10.67
N LEU A 337 13.88 24.55 10.53
CA LEU A 337 13.00 23.40 10.43
C LEU A 337 12.45 23.07 11.81
N SER A 338 11.24 23.54 12.11
CA SER A 338 10.41 22.97 13.16
C SER A 338 8.96 22.99 12.72
N THR A 339 8.34 21.81 12.73
CA THR A 339 6.89 21.62 12.62
C THR A 339 6.17 22.47 13.68
N PRO A 340 5.15 23.27 13.34
CA PRO A 340 4.34 23.91 14.37
C PRO A 340 3.48 22.83 15.05
N SER A 341 3.75 22.59 16.33
CA SER A 341 2.77 22.03 17.26
C SER A 341 1.65 23.05 17.47
N GLN A 342 0.40 22.58 17.46
CA GLN A 342 -0.74 23.40 17.88
C GLN A 342 -0.61 23.68 19.39
N ASP A 343 -0.25 24.91 19.76
CA ASP A 343 -0.50 25.40 21.10
C ASP A 343 -1.67 26.39 21.07
N SER A 344 -2.74 25.97 21.74
CA SER A 344 -3.82 26.82 22.24
C SER A 344 -3.23 27.90 23.14
N GLY A 345 -3.57 29.16 22.84
CA GLY A 345 -3.05 30.30 23.56
C GLY A 345 -3.44 30.30 25.04
N GLU A 346 -2.42 30.40 25.90
CA GLU A 346 -2.47 31.10 27.17
C GLU A 346 -1.03 31.17 27.72
N THR A 347 -0.41 32.35 27.62
CA THR A 347 0.34 33.09 28.66
C THR A 347 1.48 33.93 28.09
N LEU A 348 1.20 35.24 27.98
CA LEU A 348 2.22 36.27 28.14
C LEU A 348 2.79 36.18 29.56
N ASN A 349 4.12 36.05 29.68
CA ASN A 349 5.01 36.85 30.53
C ASN A 349 6.37 36.16 30.70
N PHE A 350 7.42 36.98 30.88
CA PHE A 350 8.81 36.63 31.27
C PHE A 350 9.86 36.51 30.15
N LEU A 351 9.98 37.55 29.33
CA LEU A 351 11.31 38.02 28.89
C LEU A 351 11.88 38.92 29.99
N ASN A 352 12.78 38.38 30.84
CA ASN A 352 13.90 39.11 31.47
C ASN A 352 14.58 38.24 32.54
N GLN A 353 15.58 37.43 32.17
CA GLN A 353 16.71 37.13 33.08
C GLN A 353 18.02 37.03 32.29
N LYS A 354 19.02 37.79 32.76
CA LYS A 354 20.40 37.88 32.25
C LYS A 354 21.19 36.59 32.53
N PRO A 355 22.26 36.28 31.77
CA PRO A 355 23.07 35.09 31.99
C PRO A 355 23.95 35.23 33.25
N VAL A 356 23.86 34.25 34.14
CA VAL A 356 24.75 34.13 35.30
C VAL A 356 26.05 33.43 34.90
N LYS A 357 27.16 34.03 35.33
CA LYS A 357 28.55 33.63 35.12
C LYS A 357 28.88 32.27 35.74
N GLY A 358 29.92 31.64 35.19
CA GLY A 358 30.38 30.29 35.49
C GLY A 358 30.82 30.04 36.92
N ALA A 359 30.80 28.76 37.28
CA ALA A 359 31.37 28.23 38.52
C ALA A 359 32.72 27.58 38.22
N HIS A 360 33.72 28.08 38.94
CA HIS A 360 35.07 27.56 39.04
C HIS A 360 35.08 26.16 39.67
N MET A 361 35.97 25.31 39.13
CA MET A 361 36.58 24.19 39.82
C MET A 361 37.56 24.74 40.86
N GLU A 362 37.51 24.26 42.10
CA GLU A 362 38.69 24.18 42.98
C GLU A 362 38.50 23.04 44.01
N ILE A 363 39.43 22.07 43.87
CA ILE A 363 40.03 21.09 44.79
C ILE A 363 39.11 20.16 45.59
#